data_AF-A0AA39WU64-F1
#
_entry.id   AF-A0AA39WU64-F1
#
_cell.length_a   1.000
_cell.length_b   1.000
_cell.length_c   1.000
_cell.angle_alpha   90.00
_cell.angle_beta   90.00
_cell.angle_gamma   90.00
#
_symmetry.space_group_name_H-M   'P 1'
#
loop_
_entity.id
_entity.type
_entity.pdbx_description
1 polymer ?
#
loop_
_entity_poly.entity_id
_entity_poly.type
_entity_poly.pdbx_seq_one_letter_code
_entity_poly.pdbx_strand_id
1 'polypeptide(L)'
;MAAQPQDILAQMQAVVAAWADKKPGTREKLMNLGHALISSLELPSEPARAASCRIAAELNLFEYLKESGTEGISASDLSTKTGADHVLIVRIMRHLVAMNMVGENGPEIYIATPLSNTLAEPKFSDSIIFTHDVLSPGFHNLPTFFRQLNHTLPADLGLTNAPFQFAHKTSLALGGGMGHDLLKLHNAPWNLTAMDHLMFVIAASRERTEADWNNIARRAGFKIIYISTYEVGTESFIEAELVSNVVVYQEMISSSVSL
;
A
#
# COMPACT_ATOMS: atom_id res chain seq x y z
N MET A 1 -9.66 0.82 28.54
CA MET A 1 -10.76 1.77 28.30
C MET A 1 -10.35 2.61 27.09
N ALA A 2 -11.22 2.78 26.09
CA ALA A 2 -10.89 3.64 24.95
C ALA A 2 -10.63 5.07 25.45
N ALA A 3 -9.58 5.73 24.93
CA ALA A 3 -9.25 7.10 25.31
C ALA A 3 -10.41 8.03 24.92
N GLN A 4 -10.75 8.99 25.79
CA GLN A 4 -11.82 9.94 25.49
C GLN A 4 -11.35 10.94 24.42
N PRO A 5 -12.25 11.46 23.56
CA PRO A 5 -11.89 12.40 22.50
C PRO A 5 -11.06 13.60 22.99
N GLN A 6 -11.40 14.14 24.17
CA GLN A 6 -10.70 15.25 24.82
C GLN A 6 -9.23 14.92 25.14
N ASP A 7 -8.94 13.69 25.58
CA ASP A 7 -7.58 13.26 25.91
C ASP A 7 -6.75 13.05 24.64
N ILE A 8 -7.38 12.58 23.56
CA ILE A 8 -6.74 12.40 22.26
C ILE A 8 -6.37 13.77 21.67
N LEU A 9 -7.29 14.75 21.73
CA LEU A 9 -7.03 16.12 21.28
C LEU A 9 -5.88 16.77 22.06
N ALA A 10 -5.82 16.60 23.38
CA ALA A 10 -4.71 17.09 24.19
C ALA A 10 -3.36 16.47 23.77
N GLN A 11 -3.34 15.18 23.46
CA GLN A 11 -2.14 14.50 22.96
C GLN A 11 -1.72 14.99 21.57
N MET A 12 -2.68 15.24 20.66
CA MET A 12 -2.38 15.80 19.34
C MET A 12 -1.73 17.18 19.47
N GLN A 13 -2.26 18.04 20.35
CA GLN A 13 -1.71 19.36 20.62
C GLN A 13 -0.27 19.29 21.16
N ALA A 14 0.05 18.29 21.98
CA ALA A 14 1.41 18.11 22.49
C ALA A 14 2.42 17.63 21.41
N VAL A 15 1.95 17.00 20.33
CA VAL A 15 2.81 16.46 19.26
C VAL A 15 2.96 17.44 18.09
N VAL A 16 1.99 18.33 17.85
CA VAL A 16 1.95 19.18 16.64
C VAL A 16 3.18 20.06 16.46
N ALA A 17 3.74 20.61 17.54
CA ALA A 17 4.96 21.43 17.46
C ALA A 17 6.18 20.62 16.99
N ALA A 18 6.34 19.39 17.50
CA ALA A 18 7.41 18.49 17.08
C ALA A 18 7.25 18.04 15.62
N TRP A 19 6.01 17.92 15.14
CA TRP A 19 5.72 17.64 13.73
C TRP A 19 6.04 18.84 12.83
N ALA A 20 5.72 20.07 13.26
CA ALA A 20 6.10 21.29 12.54
C ALA A 20 7.64 21.39 12.38
N ASP A 21 8.39 20.92 13.39
CA ASP A 21 9.85 20.79 13.35
C ASP A 21 10.36 19.59 12.52
N LYS A 22 9.49 18.85 11.83
CA LYS A 22 9.79 17.66 11.02
C LYS A 22 10.52 16.54 11.79
N LYS A 23 10.29 16.40 13.10
CA LYS A 23 10.91 15.33 13.88
C LYS A 23 10.41 13.94 13.41
N PRO A 24 11.29 12.94 13.18
CA PRO A 24 10.89 11.61 12.77
C PRO A 24 9.86 10.97 13.71
N GLY A 25 8.93 10.17 13.18
CA GLY A 25 7.90 9.45 13.97
C GLY A 25 6.70 10.32 14.41
N THR A 26 6.79 11.64 14.31
CA THR A 26 5.71 12.54 14.76
C THR A 26 4.49 12.51 13.85
N ARG A 27 4.70 12.35 12.54
CA ARG A 27 3.62 12.20 11.56
C ARG A 27 2.81 10.94 11.83
N GLU A 28 3.50 9.82 12.05
CA GLU A 28 2.91 8.51 12.35
C GLU A 28 2.11 8.58 13.64
N LYS A 29 2.65 9.25 14.67
CA LYS A 29 1.96 9.47 15.93
C LYS A 29 0.70 10.32 15.75
N LEU A 30 0.76 11.39 14.96
CA LEU A 30 -0.43 12.21 14.65
C LEU A 30 -1.48 11.43 13.85
N MET A 31 -1.06 10.62 12.88
CA MET A 31 -1.97 9.74 12.12
C MET A 31 -2.66 8.72 13.04
N ASN A 32 -1.92 8.09 13.96
CA ASN A 32 -2.48 7.15 14.93
C ASN A 32 -3.49 7.83 15.86
N LEU A 33 -3.18 9.01 16.38
CA LEU A 33 -4.10 9.81 17.19
C LEU A 33 -5.32 10.25 16.38
N GLY A 34 -5.14 10.63 15.11
CA GLY A 34 -6.23 10.94 14.19
C GLY A 34 -7.17 9.75 13.99
N HIS A 35 -6.64 8.55 13.75
CA HIS A 35 -7.44 7.33 13.65
C HIS A 35 -8.18 7.02 14.95
N ALA A 36 -7.55 7.20 16.11
CA ALA A 36 -8.20 7.03 17.41
C ALA A 36 -9.34 8.03 17.61
N LEU A 37 -9.14 9.29 17.25
CA LEU A 37 -10.17 10.33 17.33
C LEU A 37 -11.34 10.02 16.41
N ILE A 38 -11.07 9.74 15.13
CA ILE A 38 -12.08 9.38 14.14
C ILE A 38 -12.87 8.16 14.63
N SER A 39 -12.20 7.09 15.06
CA SER A 39 -12.85 5.87 15.57
C SER A 39 -13.71 6.11 16.82
N SER A 40 -13.40 7.14 17.62
CA SER A 40 -14.19 7.52 18.80
C SER A 40 -15.45 8.32 18.46
N LEU A 41 -15.55 8.84 17.24
CA LEU A 41 -16.61 9.73 16.78
C LEU A 41 -17.45 9.14 15.62
N GLU A 42 -16.86 8.25 14.81
CA GLU A 42 -17.48 7.74 13.60
C GLU A 42 -18.64 6.78 13.86
N LEU A 43 -19.60 6.82 12.95
CA LEU A 43 -20.62 5.81 12.73
C LEU A 43 -20.14 4.85 11.61
N PRO A 44 -20.85 3.74 11.30
CA PRO A 44 -20.33 2.67 10.44
C PRO A 44 -19.76 3.14 9.10
N SER A 45 -18.80 2.34 8.58
CA SER A 45 -17.91 2.64 7.44
C SER A 45 -18.54 3.39 6.26
N GLU A 46 -17.78 4.30 5.67
CA GLU A 46 -18.15 5.12 4.50
C GLU A 46 -17.57 4.53 3.20
N PRO A 47 -18.35 3.75 2.41
CA PRO A 47 -17.85 3.09 1.20
C PRO A 47 -17.73 4.03 -0.02
N ALA A 48 -18.44 5.16 -0.04
CA ALA A 48 -18.48 6.01 -1.21
C ALA A 48 -17.16 6.75 -1.45
N ARG A 49 -16.30 6.92 -0.43
CA ARG A 49 -14.96 7.50 -0.59
C ARG A 49 -14.11 6.70 -1.58
N ALA A 50 -14.03 5.38 -1.42
CA ALA A 50 -13.22 4.54 -2.30
C ALA A 50 -13.70 4.63 -3.77
N ALA A 51 -15.01 4.54 -3.98
CA ALA A 51 -15.62 4.68 -5.31
C ALA A 51 -15.40 6.08 -5.90
N SER A 52 -15.57 7.14 -5.09
CA SER A 52 -15.40 8.52 -5.53
C SER A 52 -13.96 8.82 -5.92
N CYS A 53 -12.98 8.32 -5.16
CA CYS A 53 -11.57 8.42 -5.51
C CYS A 53 -11.25 7.69 -6.81
N ARG A 54 -11.82 6.50 -7.02
CA ARG A 54 -11.59 5.74 -8.26
C ARG A 54 -12.15 6.44 -9.49
N ILE A 55 -13.35 7.01 -9.40
CA ILE A 55 -13.96 7.80 -10.47
C ILE A 55 -13.15 9.08 -10.71
N ALA A 56 -12.73 9.76 -9.64
CA ALA A 56 -11.91 10.96 -9.75
C ALA A 56 -10.55 10.70 -10.40
N ALA A 57 -9.92 9.55 -10.12
CA ALA A 57 -8.71 9.11 -10.81
C ALA A 57 -8.99 8.79 -12.30
N GLU A 58 -10.11 8.11 -12.61
CA GLU A 58 -10.50 7.80 -13.99
C GLU A 58 -10.70 9.05 -14.86
N LEU A 59 -11.35 10.06 -14.28
CA LEU A 59 -11.68 11.31 -14.95
C LEU A 59 -10.55 12.35 -14.80
N ASN A 60 -9.39 11.98 -14.26
CA ASN A 60 -8.26 12.90 -14.00
C ASN A 60 -8.62 14.18 -13.22
N LEU A 61 -9.63 14.11 -12.34
CA LEU A 61 -10.13 15.30 -11.62
C LEU A 61 -9.05 15.90 -10.70
N PHE A 62 -8.23 15.06 -10.06
CA PHE A 62 -7.15 15.53 -9.20
C PHE A 62 -6.08 16.31 -9.96
N GLU A 63 -5.77 15.90 -11.19
CA GLU A 63 -4.81 16.62 -12.04
C GLU A 63 -5.39 17.97 -12.48
N TYR A 64 -6.65 18.01 -12.92
CA TYR A 64 -7.29 19.27 -13.28
C TYR A 64 -7.39 20.25 -12.10
N LEU A 65 -7.65 19.78 -10.89
CA LEU A 65 -7.61 20.62 -9.68
C LEU A 65 -6.21 21.20 -9.44
N LYS A 66 -5.17 20.37 -9.57
CA LYS A 66 -3.78 20.77 -9.38
C LYS A 66 -3.35 21.81 -10.41
N GLU A 67 -3.70 21.61 -11.68
CA GLU A 67 -3.43 22.54 -12.78
C GLU A 67 -4.13 23.90 -12.62
N SER A 68 -5.31 23.92 -11.99
CA SER A 68 -6.13 25.11 -11.86
C SER A 68 -5.70 26.06 -10.72
N GLY A 69 -4.75 25.63 -9.89
CA GLY A 69 -4.15 26.47 -8.85
C GLY A 69 -5.17 27.05 -7.87
N THR A 70 -4.98 28.31 -7.46
CA THR A 70 -5.80 28.97 -6.42
C THR A 70 -7.16 29.44 -6.91
N GLU A 71 -7.32 29.65 -8.21
CA GLU A 71 -8.61 30.06 -8.79
C GLU A 71 -9.64 28.92 -8.74
N GLY A 72 -9.15 27.68 -8.71
CA GLY A 72 -9.99 26.49 -8.75
C GLY A 72 -10.61 26.25 -10.13
N ILE A 73 -11.51 25.28 -10.21
CA ILE A 73 -12.17 24.87 -11.45
C ILE A 73 -13.64 24.57 -11.21
N SER A 74 -14.50 25.02 -12.13
CA SER A 74 -15.93 24.80 -12.01
C SER A 74 -16.35 23.37 -12.38
N ALA A 75 -17.47 22.90 -11.85
CA ALA A 75 -18.08 21.64 -12.28
C ALA A 75 -18.40 21.62 -13.79
N SER A 76 -18.77 22.77 -14.37
CA SER A 76 -19.03 22.90 -15.80
C SER A 76 -17.76 22.72 -16.64
N ASP A 77 -16.65 23.30 -16.21
CA ASP A 77 -15.36 23.15 -16.90
C ASP A 77 -14.81 21.73 -16.76
N LEU A 78 -14.93 21.13 -15.58
CA LEU A 78 -14.61 19.72 -15.37
C LEU A 78 -15.44 18.80 -16.27
N SER A 79 -16.76 19.04 -16.36
CA SER A 79 -17.64 18.28 -17.27
C SER A 79 -17.19 18.42 -18.73
N THR A 80 -16.82 19.63 -19.15
CA THR A 80 -16.31 19.89 -20.51
C THR A 80 -14.98 19.19 -20.78
N LYS A 81 -14.04 19.23 -19.83
CA LYS A 81 -12.71 18.61 -19.96
C LYS A 81 -12.77 17.08 -19.97
N THR A 82 -13.65 16.51 -19.16
CA THR A 82 -13.74 15.06 -18.96
C THR A 82 -14.72 14.38 -19.91
N GLY A 83 -15.68 15.13 -20.46
CA GLY A 83 -16.83 14.57 -21.17
C GLY A 83 -17.86 13.89 -20.25
N ALA A 84 -17.67 13.92 -18.93
CA ALA A 84 -18.61 13.35 -17.97
C ALA A 84 -19.81 14.28 -17.74
N ASP A 85 -20.95 13.70 -17.39
CA ASP A 85 -22.16 14.45 -17.05
C ASP A 85 -21.91 15.39 -15.87
N HIS A 86 -22.40 16.63 -15.97
CA HIS A 86 -22.22 17.65 -14.95
C HIS A 86 -22.76 17.21 -13.57
N VAL A 87 -23.91 16.54 -13.52
CA VAL A 87 -24.50 16.04 -12.27
C VAL A 87 -23.62 14.96 -11.65
N LEU A 88 -22.98 14.11 -12.46
CA LEU A 88 -22.01 13.13 -11.97
C LEU A 88 -20.80 13.83 -11.34
N ILE A 89 -20.20 14.80 -12.02
CA ILE A 89 -19.07 15.59 -11.49
C ILE A 89 -19.45 16.22 -10.16
N VAL A 90 -20.58 16.92 -10.10
CA VAL A 90 -21.05 17.57 -8.87
C VAL A 90 -21.23 16.57 -7.72
N ARG A 91 -21.78 15.38 -7.98
CA ARG A 91 -21.98 14.35 -6.92
C ARG A 91 -20.65 13.82 -6.38
N ILE A 92 -19.69 13.53 -7.26
CA ILE A 92 -18.36 13.04 -6.87
C ILE A 92 -17.60 14.12 -6.11
N MET A 93 -17.56 15.34 -6.65
CA MET A 93 -16.82 16.45 -6.06
C MET A 93 -17.39 16.87 -4.70
N ARG A 94 -18.72 16.94 -4.53
CA ARG A 94 -19.34 17.21 -3.22
C ARG A 94 -18.97 16.18 -2.17
N HIS A 95 -18.88 14.90 -2.54
CA HIS A 95 -18.44 13.85 -1.61
C HIS A 95 -16.97 14.04 -1.22
N LEU A 96 -16.09 14.29 -2.20
CA LEU A 96 -14.66 14.52 -1.94
C LEU A 96 -14.42 15.78 -1.10
N VAL A 97 -15.25 16.81 -1.26
CA VAL A 97 -15.25 18.00 -0.40
C VAL A 97 -15.67 17.66 1.01
N ALA A 98 -16.79 16.94 1.20
CA ALA A 98 -17.26 16.50 2.51
C ALA A 98 -16.23 15.62 3.26
N MET A 99 -15.42 14.86 2.51
CA MET A 99 -14.34 14.02 3.04
C MET A 99 -13.02 14.78 3.23
N ASN A 100 -12.99 16.11 3.07
CA ASN A 100 -11.81 16.97 3.17
C ASN A 100 -10.66 16.60 2.22
N MET A 101 -10.98 15.94 1.11
CA MET A 101 -10.00 15.57 0.09
C MET A 101 -9.82 16.68 -0.95
N VAL A 102 -10.89 17.42 -1.23
CA VAL A 102 -10.95 18.55 -2.15
C VAL A 102 -11.52 19.76 -1.40
N GLY A 103 -11.12 20.98 -1.77
CA GLY A 103 -11.71 22.21 -1.25
C GLY A 103 -12.81 22.76 -2.16
N GLU A 104 -13.66 23.63 -1.63
CA GLU A 104 -14.68 24.34 -2.39
C GLU A 104 -14.52 25.85 -2.15
N ASN A 105 -14.42 26.64 -3.24
CA ASN A 105 -14.23 28.09 -3.23
C ASN A 105 -15.41 28.81 -3.91
N GLY A 106 -16.63 28.43 -3.52
CA GLY A 106 -17.88 28.93 -4.08
C GLY A 106 -18.73 27.80 -4.69
N PRO A 107 -20.00 28.08 -5.04
CA PRO A 107 -20.91 27.06 -5.55
C PRO A 107 -20.31 26.34 -6.76
N GLU A 108 -20.01 25.04 -6.59
CA GLU A 108 -19.47 24.18 -7.65
C GLU A 108 -18.12 24.63 -8.22
N ILE A 109 -17.35 25.39 -7.44
CA ILE A 109 -15.97 25.78 -7.75
C ILE A 109 -15.05 25.03 -6.80
N TYR A 110 -14.22 24.16 -7.34
CA TYR A 110 -13.38 23.26 -6.54
C TYR A 110 -11.92 23.66 -6.60
N ILE A 111 -11.23 23.55 -5.47
CA ILE A 111 -9.82 23.88 -5.32
C ILE A 111 -9.04 22.69 -4.76
N ALA A 112 -7.79 22.55 -5.17
CA ALA A 112 -6.92 21.51 -4.65
C ALA A 112 -6.60 21.68 -3.15
N THR A 113 -6.47 20.57 -2.45
CA THR A 113 -5.82 20.46 -1.14
C THR A 113 -4.43 19.85 -1.29
N PRO A 114 -3.58 19.88 -0.25
CA PRO A 114 -2.33 19.12 -0.26
C PRO A 114 -2.53 17.62 -0.53
N LEU A 115 -3.66 17.06 -0.07
CA LEU A 115 -4.00 15.66 -0.31
C LEU A 115 -4.37 15.42 -1.78
N SER A 116 -5.28 16.20 -2.37
CA SER A 116 -5.64 16.02 -3.78
C SER A 116 -4.46 16.23 -4.73
N ASN A 117 -3.55 17.17 -4.41
CA ASN A 117 -2.31 17.35 -5.15
C ASN A 117 -1.41 16.10 -5.08
N THR A 118 -1.35 15.45 -3.92
CA THR A 118 -0.63 14.18 -3.76
C THR A 118 -1.30 13.10 -4.59
N LEU A 119 -2.64 13.01 -4.58
CA LEU A 119 -3.40 12.00 -5.33
C LEU A 119 -3.34 12.19 -6.85
N ALA A 120 -2.96 13.37 -7.33
CA ALA A 120 -2.74 13.64 -8.75
C ALA A 120 -1.44 13.01 -9.29
N GLU A 121 -0.43 12.78 -8.43
CA GLU A 121 0.83 12.18 -8.88
C GLU A 121 0.60 10.75 -9.40
N PRO A 122 1.21 10.35 -10.53
CA PRO A 122 0.96 9.06 -11.17
C PRO A 122 1.04 7.84 -10.24
N LYS A 123 2.05 7.80 -9.36
CA LYS A 123 2.22 6.69 -8.42
C LYS A 123 1.04 6.51 -7.44
N PHE A 124 0.33 7.60 -7.11
CA PHE A 124 -0.79 7.57 -6.20
C PHE A 124 -2.12 7.37 -6.93
N SER A 125 -2.30 7.95 -8.12
CA SER A 125 -3.48 7.68 -8.96
C SER A 125 -3.50 6.23 -9.47
N ASP A 126 -2.36 5.69 -9.90
CA ASP A 126 -2.22 4.27 -10.26
C ASP A 126 -2.51 3.37 -9.05
N SER A 127 -2.08 3.78 -7.86
CA SER A 127 -2.37 3.05 -6.61
C SER A 127 -3.85 3.03 -6.27
N ILE A 128 -4.60 4.11 -6.52
CA ILE A 128 -6.06 4.14 -6.36
C ILE A 128 -6.71 3.12 -7.30
N ILE A 129 -6.30 3.11 -8.58
CA ILE A 129 -6.83 2.19 -9.59
C ILE A 129 -6.55 0.75 -9.18
N PHE A 130 -5.30 0.43 -8.84
CA PHE A 130 -4.90 -0.90 -8.39
C PHE A 130 -5.67 -1.33 -7.14
N THR A 131 -5.78 -0.45 -6.14
CA THR A 131 -6.47 -0.78 -4.89
C THR A 131 -7.95 -1.04 -5.10
N HIS A 132 -8.60 -0.22 -5.91
CA HIS A 132 -10.02 -0.38 -6.17
C HIS A 132 -10.31 -1.60 -7.07
N ASP A 133 -9.59 -1.74 -8.18
CA ASP A 133 -9.95 -2.70 -9.22
C ASP A 133 -9.33 -4.08 -8.99
N VAL A 134 -8.18 -4.15 -8.31
CA VAL A 134 -7.43 -5.40 -8.08
C VAL A 134 -7.60 -5.90 -6.65
N LEU A 135 -7.40 -5.04 -5.64
CA LEU A 135 -7.39 -5.47 -4.24
C LEU A 135 -8.78 -5.61 -3.64
N SER A 136 -9.63 -4.61 -3.86
CA SER A 136 -10.95 -4.55 -3.23
C SER A 136 -11.81 -5.79 -3.53
N PRO A 137 -11.83 -6.38 -4.74
CA PRO A 137 -12.55 -7.63 -4.98
C PRO A 137 -12.13 -8.76 -4.03
N GLY A 138 -10.82 -8.89 -3.74
CA GLY A 138 -10.31 -9.87 -2.79
C GLY A 138 -10.86 -9.65 -1.38
N PHE A 139 -10.79 -8.41 -0.89
CA PHE A 139 -11.34 -8.04 0.43
C PHE A 139 -12.86 -8.26 0.54
N HIS A 140 -13.63 -7.82 -0.45
CA HIS A 140 -15.08 -7.99 -0.46
C HIS A 140 -15.51 -9.46 -0.45
N ASN A 141 -14.70 -10.34 -1.04
CA ASN A 141 -14.99 -11.76 -1.11
C ASN A 141 -14.43 -12.58 0.06
N LEU A 142 -13.63 -12.00 0.96
CA LEU A 142 -13.05 -12.71 2.12
C LEU A 142 -14.08 -13.51 2.91
N PRO A 143 -15.26 -12.96 3.29
CA PRO A 143 -16.24 -13.72 4.06
C PRO A 143 -16.77 -14.94 3.30
N THR A 144 -16.99 -14.81 1.99
CA THR A 144 -17.49 -15.90 1.14
C THR A 144 -16.41 -16.95 0.92
N PHE A 145 -15.17 -16.53 0.65
CA PHE A 145 -14.02 -17.41 0.48
C PHE A 145 -13.83 -18.30 1.71
N PHE A 146 -13.76 -17.71 2.91
CA PHE A 146 -13.58 -18.50 4.13
C PHE A 146 -14.79 -19.36 4.47
N ARG A 147 -16.01 -18.94 4.12
CA ARG A 147 -17.19 -19.80 4.30
C ARG A 147 -17.08 -21.07 3.46
N GLN A 148 -16.56 -20.99 2.24
CA GLN A 148 -16.34 -22.18 1.39
C GLN A 148 -15.24 -23.09 1.94
N LEU A 149 -14.26 -22.53 2.64
CA LEU A 149 -13.22 -23.28 3.34
C LEU A 149 -13.64 -23.78 4.73
N ASN A 150 -14.91 -23.60 5.13
CA ASN A 150 -15.38 -23.87 6.50
C ASN A 150 -14.50 -23.19 7.57
N HIS A 151 -14.00 -21.99 7.26
CA HIS A 151 -13.08 -21.20 8.08
C HIS A 151 -11.75 -21.92 8.43
N THR A 152 -11.30 -22.83 7.57
CA THR A 152 -10.00 -23.49 7.69
C THR A 152 -8.97 -22.88 6.73
N LEU A 153 -7.68 -23.00 7.07
CA LEU A 153 -6.57 -22.55 6.25
C LEU A 153 -5.88 -23.77 5.61
N PRO A 154 -6.11 -24.06 4.32
CA PRO A 154 -5.51 -25.22 3.66
C PRO A 154 -4.01 -24.99 3.36
N ALA A 155 -3.26 -26.07 3.18
CA ALA A 155 -1.80 -26.01 2.98
C ALA A 155 -1.36 -25.34 1.67
N ASP A 156 -2.26 -25.27 0.67
CA ASP A 156 -2.04 -24.63 -0.62
C ASP A 156 -2.43 -23.14 -0.65
N LEU A 157 -2.87 -22.60 0.50
CA LEU A 157 -3.28 -21.20 0.65
C LEU A 157 -2.11 -20.25 0.28
N GLY A 158 -2.37 -19.35 -0.68
CA GLY A 158 -1.37 -18.39 -1.21
C GLY A 158 -0.62 -18.82 -2.47
N LEU A 159 -0.74 -20.08 -2.90
CA LEU A 159 -0.08 -20.54 -4.13
C LEU A 159 -1.02 -20.44 -5.34
N THR A 160 -2.09 -21.23 -5.30
CA THR A 160 -3.13 -21.29 -6.35
C THR A 160 -4.53 -21.11 -5.79
N ASN A 161 -4.63 -20.94 -4.47
CA ASN A 161 -5.87 -20.86 -3.71
C ASN A 161 -5.72 -19.70 -2.71
N ALA A 162 -6.24 -18.52 -3.03
CA ALA A 162 -6.22 -17.36 -2.12
C ALA A 162 -7.41 -16.42 -2.43
N PRO A 163 -7.70 -15.43 -1.56
CA PRO A 163 -8.79 -14.48 -1.78
C PRO A 163 -8.72 -13.78 -3.15
N PHE A 164 -7.51 -13.47 -3.62
CA PHE A 164 -7.28 -12.92 -4.96
C PHE A 164 -7.75 -13.87 -6.08
N GLN A 165 -7.26 -15.11 -6.10
CA GLN A 165 -7.63 -16.12 -7.11
C GLN A 165 -9.13 -16.36 -7.11
N PHE A 166 -9.72 -16.43 -5.92
CA PHE A 166 -11.16 -16.60 -5.74
C PHE A 166 -11.95 -15.44 -6.34
N ALA A 167 -11.59 -14.19 -6.01
CA ALA A 167 -12.30 -13.00 -6.48
C ALA A 167 -12.16 -12.77 -7.99
N HIS A 168 -10.97 -13.02 -8.54
CA HIS A 168 -10.66 -12.77 -9.96
C HIS A 168 -10.88 -13.99 -10.85
N LYS A 169 -11.36 -15.12 -10.29
CA LYS A 169 -11.62 -16.38 -11.01
C LYS A 169 -10.43 -16.81 -11.86
N THR A 170 -9.24 -16.74 -11.28
CA THR A 170 -7.98 -17.04 -11.96
C THR A 170 -7.21 -18.12 -11.23
N SER A 171 -6.55 -18.99 -11.98
CA SER A 171 -5.62 -19.99 -11.46
C SER A 171 -4.16 -19.52 -11.48
N LEU A 172 -3.91 -18.26 -11.89
CA LEU A 172 -2.57 -17.69 -11.92
C LEU A 172 -2.05 -17.48 -10.50
N ALA A 173 -0.83 -17.97 -10.25
CA ALA A 173 -0.10 -17.68 -9.03
C ALA A 173 0.47 -16.26 -9.10
N LEU A 174 0.15 -15.42 -8.11
CA LEU A 174 0.77 -14.10 -7.96
C LEU A 174 2.09 -14.14 -7.17
N GLY A 175 2.37 -15.27 -6.49
CA GLY A 175 3.68 -15.64 -5.92
C GLY A 175 3.71 -15.81 -4.38
N GLY A 176 4.36 -16.89 -3.91
CA GLY A 176 4.80 -17.14 -2.52
C GLY A 176 3.72 -17.67 -1.56
N GLY A 177 3.82 -18.93 -1.12
CA GLY A 177 2.87 -19.53 -0.15
C GLY A 177 2.95 -18.91 1.25
N MET A 178 2.06 -19.27 2.17
CA MET A 178 1.93 -18.70 3.52
C MET A 178 3.18 -18.82 4.40
N GLY A 179 3.57 -17.72 5.05
CA GLY A 179 4.69 -17.63 5.99
C GLY A 179 4.20 -17.62 7.45
N HIS A 180 4.99 -18.21 8.35
CA HIS A 180 4.58 -18.46 9.74
C HIS A 180 4.92 -17.36 10.76
N ASP A 181 5.48 -16.20 10.36
CA ASP A 181 6.00 -15.20 11.32
C ASP A 181 4.97 -14.10 11.70
N LEU A 182 3.69 -14.48 11.83
CA LEU A 182 2.58 -13.60 12.24
C LEU A 182 2.57 -13.27 13.74
N LEU A 183 3.50 -13.82 14.52
CA LEU A 183 3.50 -13.76 15.99
C LEU A 183 4.15 -12.49 16.58
N LYS A 184 4.58 -11.53 15.75
CA LYS A 184 5.28 -10.30 16.21
C LYS A 184 4.42 -9.03 16.23
N LEU A 185 3.13 -9.09 15.85
CA LEU A 185 2.28 -7.89 15.68
C LEU A 185 1.59 -7.36 16.95
N HIS A 186 2.02 -7.75 18.15
CA HIS A 186 1.43 -7.21 19.38
C HIS A 186 1.67 -5.69 19.48
N ASN A 187 0.59 -4.89 19.52
CA ASN A 187 0.61 -3.41 19.49
C ASN A 187 1.23 -2.79 18.23
N ALA A 188 1.23 -3.49 17.09
CA ALA A 188 1.71 -2.92 15.83
C ALA A 188 0.83 -1.74 15.37
N PRO A 189 1.42 -0.70 14.75
CA PRO A 189 0.66 0.42 14.19
C PRO A 189 -0.23 -0.05 13.02
N TRP A 190 -1.28 0.73 12.73
CA TRP A 190 -2.33 0.33 11.78
C TRP A 190 -1.78 0.03 10.38
N ASN A 191 -0.70 0.70 9.95
CA ASN A 191 -0.11 0.50 8.63
C ASN A 191 0.53 -0.89 8.49
N LEU A 192 1.16 -1.42 9.55
CA LEU A 192 1.75 -2.77 9.52
C LEU A 192 0.65 -3.85 9.52
N THR A 193 -0.41 -3.66 10.31
CA THR A 193 -1.55 -4.60 10.35
C THR A 193 -2.39 -4.55 9.07
N ALA A 194 -2.47 -3.40 8.40
CA ALA A 194 -3.07 -3.27 7.07
C ALA A 194 -2.21 -3.95 5.98
N MET A 195 -0.89 -3.85 6.07
CA MET A 195 0.04 -4.51 5.15
C MET A 195 -0.05 -6.04 5.26
N ASP A 196 -0.20 -6.56 6.48
CA ASP A 196 -0.43 -8.00 6.71
C ASP A 196 -1.70 -8.49 5.99
N HIS A 197 -2.82 -7.76 6.15
CA HIS A 197 -4.06 -8.06 5.41
C HIS A 197 -3.90 -7.95 3.89
N LEU A 198 -3.14 -6.95 3.43
CA LEU A 198 -2.82 -6.77 2.02
C LEU A 198 -2.06 -7.99 1.46
N MET A 199 -1.00 -8.41 2.16
CA MET A 199 -0.21 -9.58 1.80
C MET A 199 -1.04 -10.86 1.85
N PHE A 200 -1.95 -10.96 2.82
CA PHE A 200 -2.90 -12.07 2.91
C PHE A 200 -3.82 -12.14 1.67
N VAL A 201 -4.42 -11.01 1.28
CA VAL A 201 -5.35 -10.96 0.14
C VAL A 201 -4.65 -11.19 -1.20
N ILE A 202 -3.51 -10.52 -1.44
CA ILE A 202 -2.82 -10.53 -2.74
C ILE A 202 -2.18 -11.89 -3.03
N ALA A 203 -1.63 -12.54 -2.01
CA ALA A 203 -0.77 -13.69 -2.25
C ALA A 203 -0.62 -14.65 -1.06
N ALA A 204 -1.25 -14.39 0.09
CA ALA A 204 -0.84 -14.98 1.36
C ALA A 204 0.70 -15.06 1.47
N SER A 205 1.39 -13.99 1.04
CA SER A 205 2.83 -14.03 0.81
C SER A 205 3.57 -14.33 2.11
N ARG A 206 4.37 -15.38 2.10
CA ARG A 206 5.45 -15.56 3.07
C ARG A 206 6.49 -14.46 2.88
N GLU A 207 6.80 -13.76 3.96
CA GLU A 207 8.04 -13.00 4.03
C GLU A 207 9.21 -13.97 3.76
N ARG A 208 10.00 -13.66 2.72
CA ARG A 208 11.21 -14.42 2.42
C ARG A 208 12.16 -14.28 3.59
N THR A 209 12.49 -15.40 4.21
CA THR A 209 13.46 -15.46 5.30
C THR A 209 14.85 -15.15 4.77
N GLU A 210 15.79 -14.81 5.65
CA GLU A 210 17.21 -14.68 5.29
C GLU A 210 17.74 -15.94 4.57
N ALA A 211 17.28 -17.14 4.96
CA ALA A 211 17.64 -18.38 4.28
C ALA A 211 17.11 -18.44 2.84
N ASP A 212 15.88 -17.95 2.60
CA ASP A 212 15.29 -17.87 1.26
C ASP A 212 16.08 -16.91 0.36
N TRP A 213 16.46 -15.74 0.90
CA TRP A 213 17.30 -14.76 0.19
C TRP A 213 18.70 -15.31 -0.12
N ASN A 214 19.34 -15.98 0.85
CA ASN A 214 20.63 -16.63 0.65
C ASN A 214 20.57 -17.71 -0.45
N ASN A 215 19.49 -18.47 -0.52
CA ASN A 215 19.30 -19.47 -1.58
C ASN A 215 19.11 -18.84 -2.96
N ILE A 216 18.37 -17.72 -3.06
CA ILE A 216 18.18 -16.99 -4.31
C ILE A 216 19.52 -16.38 -4.77
N ALA A 217 20.23 -15.70 -3.89
CA ALA A 217 21.54 -15.11 -4.18
C ALA A 217 22.51 -16.18 -4.69
N ARG A 218 22.61 -17.32 -3.98
CA ARG A 218 23.47 -18.43 -4.38
C ARG A 218 23.14 -18.97 -5.77
N ARG A 219 21.86 -19.17 -6.08
CA ARG A 219 21.42 -19.63 -7.41
C ARG A 219 21.74 -18.62 -8.51
N ALA A 220 21.78 -17.34 -8.19
CA ALA A 220 22.16 -16.28 -9.09
C ALA A 220 23.70 -16.06 -9.17
N GLY A 221 24.50 -16.86 -8.46
CA GLY A 221 25.97 -16.75 -8.45
C GLY A 221 26.52 -15.73 -7.44
N PHE A 222 25.68 -15.24 -6.53
CA PHE A 222 26.06 -14.26 -5.51
C PHE A 222 26.08 -14.88 -4.11
N LYS A 223 26.86 -14.27 -3.22
CA LYS A 223 26.87 -14.54 -1.79
C LYS A 223 26.47 -13.26 -1.07
N ILE A 224 25.44 -13.34 -0.23
CA ILE A 224 25.02 -12.20 0.60
C ILE A 224 26.13 -11.94 1.62
N ILE A 225 26.60 -10.69 1.68
CA ILE A 225 27.61 -10.20 2.62
C ILE A 225 26.92 -9.62 3.85
N TYR A 226 25.84 -8.87 3.62
CA TYR A 226 25.19 -8.09 4.66
C TYR A 226 23.71 -7.87 4.36
N ILE A 227 22.88 -7.88 5.41
CA ILE A 227 21.49 -7.48 5.37
C ILE A 227 21.28 -6.42 6.45
N SER A 228 20.92 -5.19 6.06
CA SER A 228 20.38 -4.21 7.01
C SER A 228 18.86 -4.21 6.95
N THR A 229 18.25 -4.14 8.12
CA THR A 229 16.81 -3.89 8.25
C THR A 229 16.68 -2.47 8.76
N TYR A 230 16.19 -1.57 7.92
CA TYR A 230 15.75 -0.26 8.39
C TYR A 230 14.42 -0.45 9.14
N GLU A 231 14.11 0.51 10.03
CA GLU A 231 12.94 0.53 10.93
C GLU A 231 11.80 -0.47 10.62
N VAL A 232 11.36 -1.16 11.67
CA VAL A 232 10.31 -2.19 11.69
C VAL A 232 9.31 -2.10 10.52
N GLY A 233 9.54 -2.93 9.49
CA GLY A 233 8.49 -3.41 8.58
C GLY A 233 8.27 -2.63 7.29
N THR A 234 9.24 -1.87 6.77
CA THR A 234 9.10 -1.27 5.43
C THR A 234 10.07 -1.85 4.41
N GLU A 235 11.38 -1.83 4.66
CA GLU A 235 12.39 -2.25 3.67
C GLU A 235 13.67 -2.80 4.33
N SER A 236 14.32 -3.75 3.66
CA SER A 236 15.66 -4.26 4.01
C SER A 236 16.61 -4.05 2.84
N PHE A 237 17.86 -3.67 3.12
CA PHE A 237 18.92 -3.58 2.12
C PHE A 237 19.80 -4.84 2.19
N ILE A 238 20.00 -5.50 1.05
CA ILE A 238 20.82 -6.72 0.92
C ILE A 238 22.03 -6.39 0.05
N GLU A 239 23.21 -6.53 0.62
CA GLU A 239 24.49 -6.43 -0.10
C GLU A 239 25.00 -7.84 -0.42
N ALA A 240 25.40 -8.09 -1.68
CA ALA A 240 25.89 -9.38 -2.12
C ALA A 240 27.08 -9.26 -3.08
N GLU A 241 28.06 -10.17 -2.95
CA GLU A 241 29.24 -10.28 -3.81
C GLU A 241 29.08 -11.41 -4.83
N LEU A 242 29.67 -11.26 -6.01
CA LEU A 242 29.74 -12.34 -7.00
C LEU A 242 30.74 -13.41 -6.52
N VAL A 243 30.34 -14.68 -6.55
CA VAL A 243 31.25 -15.78 -6.23
C VAL A 243 32.15 -16.04 -7.44
N SER A 244 33.42 -15.64 -7.35
CA SER A 244 34.42 -15.88 -8.39
C SER A 244 34.82 -17.36 -8.40
N ASN A 245 34.34 -18.10 -9.40
CA ASN A 245 34.89 -19.41 -9.72
C ASN A 245 36.24 -19.21 -10.42
N VAL A 246 37.33 -19.15 -9.66
CA VAL A 246 38.67 -19.26 -10.23
C VAL A 246 38.88 -20.71 -10.67
N VAL A 247 38.67 -20.98 -11.96
CA VAL A 247 39.15 -22.22 -12.58
C VAL A 247 40.67 -22.05 -12.77
N VAL A 248 41.47 -22.65 -11.89
CA VAL A 248 42.91 -22.75 -12.09
C VAL A 248 43.17 -23.86 -13.11
N TYR A 249 43.49 -23.50 -14.35
CA TYR A 249 44.12 -24.45 -15.28
C TYR A 249 45.57 -24.68 -14.81
N GLN A 250 45.81 -25.82 -14.18
CA GLN A 250 47.16 -26.26 -13.86
C GLN A 250 47.74 -26.93 -15.11
N GLU A 251 48.58 -26.22 -15.86
CA GLU A 251 49.33 -26.81 -16.97
C GLU A 251 50.23 -27.95 -16.45
N MET A 252 50.02 -29.13 -17.02
CA MET A 252 50.74 -30.35 -16.71
C MET A 252 52.12 -30.29 -17.37
N ILE A 253 53.15 -29.92 -16.60
CA ILE A 253 54.54 -30.15 -17.00
C ILE A 253 54.78 -31.65 -16.96
N SER A 254 54.82 -32.33 -18.11
CA SER A 254 55.38 -33.67 -18.23
C SER A 254 56.74 -33.61 -18.93
N SER A 255 57.80 -33.63 -18.15
CA SER A 255 59.14 -34.03 -18.61
C SER A 255 59.25 -35.55 -18.54
N SER A 256 59.49 -36.21 -19.67
CA SER A 256 60.11 -37.53 -19.68
C SER A 256 60.89 -37.73 -20.97
N VAL A 257 62.21 -37.59 -20.86
CA VAL A 257 63.21 -38.17 -21.76
C VAL A 257 63.41 -39.63 -21.35
N SER A 258 63.45 -40.57 -22.31
CA SER A 258 64.46 -41.64 -22.47
C SER A 258 63.91 -42.86 -23.22
N LEU A 259 64.25 -43.01 -24.51
CA LEU A 259 65.20 -44.00 -25.04
C LEU A 259 65.61 -43.58 -26.45
#